data_AF-A0A2M7V4Z4-F1
#
_entry.id   AF-A0A2M7V4Z4-F1
#
_cell.length_a   1.000
_cell.length_b   1.000
_cell.length_c   1.000
_cell.angle_alpha   90.00
_cell.angle_beta   90.00
_cell.angle_gamma   90.00
#
_symmetry.space_group_name_H-M   'P 1'
#
loop_
_entity.id
_entity.type
_entity.pdbx_description
1 polymer ?
#
loop_
_entity_poly.entity_id
_entity_poly.type
_entity_poly.pdbx_seq_one_letter_code
_entity_poly.pdbx_strand_id
1 'polypeptide(L)'
;LQLKKAEPDAHLMKKALEHLQYRNSTQPKGFASSGCIFKNVDISQQPTDNRQQQLAQKNRTALLEHFDKDDEKVKNFLEVGKISAGWLIEQAGLKGKKRGKVEISDKHGNFMLNTGGATADDVLSLIDEVKQEVYTKLGIELEEEVSIL
;
A
#
# COMPACT_ATOMS: atom_id res chain seq x y z
N LEU A 1 -1.00 -13.72 -27.05
CA LEU A 1 0.44 -13.66 -26.71
C LEU A 1 0.85 -15.02 -26.14
N GLN A 2 1.56 -15.86 -26.90
CA GLN A 2 2.21 -17.05 -26.34
C GLN A 2 3.56 -16.63 -25.77
N LEU A 3 3.69 -16.67 -24.45
CA LEU A 3 4.96 -16.41 -23.77
C LEU A 3 5.89 -17.60 -24.05
N LYS A 4 7.04 -17.35 -24.69
CA LYS A 4 8.10 -18.36 -24.84
C LYS A 4 8.87 -18.46 -23.52
N LYS A 5 9.15 -19.69 -23.08
CA LYS A 5 9.95 -19.95 -21.88
C LYS A 5 11.39 -19.49 -22.16
N ALA A 6 11.89 -18.55 -21.37
CA ALA A 6 13.28 -18.14 -21.43
C ALA A 6 14.19 -19.26 -20.91
N GLU A 7 15.44 -19.30 -21.38
CA GLU A 7 16.43 -20.24 -20.87
C GLU A 7 16.66 -20.04 -19.37
N PRO A 8 16.96 -21.11 -18.59
CA PRO A 8 17.14 -21.00 -17.16
C PRO A 8 18.36 -20.14 -16.81
N ASP A 9 18.11 -18.90 -16.38
CA ASP A 9 19.14 -18.00 -15.84
C ASP A 9 19.16 -18.12 -14.30
N ALA A 10 20.29 -18.58 -13.75
CA ALA A 10 20.47 -18.78 -12.32
C ALA A 10 20.34 -17.48 -11.50
N HIS A 11 20.72 -16.33 -12.07
CA HIS A 11 20.57 -15.03 -11.42
C HIS A 11 19.10 -14.60 -11.35
N LEU A 12 18.35 -14.78 -12.45
CA LEU A 12 16.91 -14.51 -12.48
C LEU A 12 16.15 -15.45 -11.53
N MET A 13 16.53 -16.73 -11.48
CA MET A 13 15.95 -17.72 -10.57
C MET A 13 16.20 -17.36 -9.10
N LYS A 14 17.41 -16.87 -8.77
CA LYS A 14 17.75 -16.40 -7.43
C LYS A 14 16.89 -15.20 -7.02
N LYS A 15 16.80 -14.17 -7.88
CA LYS A 15 15.93 -13.00 -7.64
C LYS A 15 14.46 -13.41 -7.48
N ALA A 16 13.99 -14.35 -8.29
CA ALA A 16 12.63 -14.86 -8.18
C ALA A 16 12.38 -15.52 -6.81
N LEU A 17 13.33 -16.33 -6.33
CA LEU A 17 13.26 -16.94 -4.99
C LEU A 17 13.30 -15.89 -3.87
N GLU A 18 14.15 -14.86 -3.98
CA GLU A 18 14.21 -13.76 -3.01
C GLU A 18 12.87 -13.00 -2.92
N HIS A 19 12.23 -12.71 -4.06
CA HIS A 19 10.90 -12.10 -4.09
C HIS A 19 9.82 -13.01 -3.52
N LEU A 20 9.87 -14.31 -3.80
CA LEU A 20 8.94 -15.30 -3.20
C LEU A 20 9.11 -15.37 -1.69
N GLN A 21 10.35 -15.36 -1.19
CA GLN A 21 10.65 -15.33 0.24
C GLN A 21 10.13 -14.05 0.89
N TYR A 22 10.36 -12.89 0.28
CA TYR A 22 9.87 -11.60 0.76
C TYR A 22 8.33 -11.58 0.87
N ARG A 23 7.63 -12.03 -0.18
CA ARG A 23 6.15 -12.14 -0.14
C ARG A 23 5.70 -13.10 0.95
N ASN A 24 6.40 -14.22 1.08
CA ASN A 24 6.09 -15.25 2.06
C ASN A 24 6.22 -14.79 3.51
N SER A 25 7.12 -13.85 3.81
CA SER A 25 7.36 -13.35 5.16
C SER A 25 6.52 -12.11 5.50
N THR A 26 6.18 -11.28 4.52
CA THR A 26 5.53 -9.97 4.74
C THR A 26 4.01 -10.00 4.61
N GLN A 27 3.44 -10.91 3.81
CA GLN A 27 2.00 -10.96 3.58
C GLN A 27 1.28 -11.88 4.58
N PRO A 28 0.08 -11.50 5.08
CA PRO A 28 -0.69 -12.34 5.98
C PRO A 28 -1.22 -13.58 5.23
N LYS A 29 -0.64 -14.74 5.52
CA LYS A 29 -1.05 -16.03 4.96
C LYS A 29 -2.19 -16.64 5.75
N GLY A 30 -3.12 -17.29 5.04
CA GLY A 30 -4.19 -18.08 5.65
C GLY A 30 -5.40 -17.27 6.15
N PHE A 31 -5.37 -15.95 6.01
CA PHE A 31 -6.51 -15.09 6.30
C PHE A 31 -7.26 -14.75 5.02
N ALA A 32 -8.60 -14.73 5.08
CA ALA A 32 -9.42 -14.21 4.00
C ALA A 32 -9.19 -12.69 3.89
N SER A 33 -8.60 -12.26 2.77
CA SER A 33 -8.37 -10.87 2.40
C SER A 33 -8.41 -10.73 0.87
N SER A 34 -8.71 -9.53 0.39
CA SER A 34 -8.73 -9.22 -1.06
C SER A 34 -7.38 -8.73 -1.59
N GLY A 35 -6.30 -8.89 -0.82
CA GLY A 35 -5.00 -8.31 -1.14
C GLY A 35 -4.85 -6.88 -0.62
N CYS A 36 -4.15 -6.03 -1.38
CA CYS A 36 -4.01 -4.61 -1.10
C CYS A 36 -5.37 -3.91 -1.22
N ILE A 37 -5.76 -3.17 -0.19
CA ILE A 37 -7.01 -2.41 -0.21
C ILE A 37 -6.84 -1.08 -0.97
N PHE A 38 -5.67 -0.47 -0.86
CA PHE A 38 -5.35 0.82 -1.46
C PHE A 38 -4.21 0.74 -2.46
N LYS A 39 -4.26 1.58 -3.50
CA LYS A 39 -3.16 1.77 -4.42
C LYS A 39 -2.01 2.49 -3.73
N ASN A 40 -0.78 2.26 -4.21
CA ASN A 40 0.36 3.09 -3.82
C ASN A 40 0.21 4.51 -4.37
N VAL A 41 0.59 5.50 -3.55
CA VAL A 41 0.40 6.93 -3.84
C VAL A 41 1.48 7.40 -4.80
N ASP A 42 1.08 8.06 -5.88
CA ASP A 42 2.00 8.61 -6.88
C ASP A 42 2.62 9.94 -6.38
N ILE A 43 3.93 10.05 -6.53
CA ILE A 43 4.77 11.24 -6.27
C ILE A 43 5.80 11.47 -7.37
N SER A 44 5.62 10.83 -8.53
CA SER A 44 6.55 10.88 -9.65
C SER A 44 6.58 12.27 -10.31
N GLN A 45 7.73 12.62 -10.89
CA GLN A 45 7.94 13.91 -11.56
C GLN A 45 7.60 13.88 -13.06
N GLN A 46 7.07 12.76 -13.59
CA GLN A 46 6.77 12.57 -15.01
C GLN A 46 5.26 12.39 -15.23
N PRO A 47 4.52 13.45 -15.60
CA PRO A 47 3.06 13.37 -15.67
C PRO A 47 2.53 13.00 -17.06
N THR A 48 1.36 12.36 -17.07
CA THR A 48 0.53 12.18 -18.27
C THR A 48 -0.49 13.33 -18.46
N ASP A 49 -0.84 14.06 -17.39
CA ASP A 49 -1.71 15.24 -17.42
C ASP A 49 -1.47 16.22 -16.25
N ASN A 50 -2.00 17.45 -16.37
CA ASN A 50 -1.79 18.54 -15.40
C ASN A 50 -2.39 18.26 -14.02
N ARG A 51 -3.50 17.53 -13.92
CA ARG A 51 -4.17 17.26 -12.63
C ARG A 51 -3.37 16.24 -11.84
N GLN A 52 -2.92 15.18 -12.50
CA GLN A 52 -2.05 14.17 -11.90
C GLN A 52 -0.72 14.78 -11.47
N GLN A 53 -0.18 15.73 -12.23
CA GLN A 53 1.03 16.45 -11.83
C GLN A 53 0.84 17.24 -10.53
N GLN A 54 -0.25 17.99 -10.41
CA GLN A 54 -0.55 18.76 -9.20
C GLN A 54 -0.74 17.85 -7.99
N LEU A 55 -1.42 16.72 -8.17
CA LEU A 55 -1.65 15.75 -7.10
C LEU A 55 -0.35 15.06 -6.66
N ALA A 56 0.48 14.60 -7.60
CA ALA A 56 1.77 13.99 -7.29
C ALA A 56 2.70 14.97 -6.56
N GLN A 57 2.71 16.24 -6.99
CA GLN A 57 3.48 17.28 -6.31
C GLN A 57 2.94 17.57 -4.90
N LYS A 58 1.61 17.66 -4.71
CA LYS A 58 0.98 17.81 -3.39
C LYS A 58 1.38 16.66 -2.46
N ASN A 59 1.26 15.42 -2.93
CA ASN A 59 1.62 14.22 -2.16
C ASN A 59 3.11 14.19 -1.80
N ARG A 60 3.99 14.58 -2.75
CA ARG A 60 5.43 14.69 -2.51
C ARG A 60 5.76 15.73 -1.45
N THR A 61 5.10 16.89 -1.49
CA THR A 61 5.27 17.92 -0.47
C THR A 61 4.81 17.41 0.90
N ALA A 62 3.60 16.83 0.98
CA ALA A 62 3.06 16.29 2.23
C ALA A 62 3.99 15.22 2.86
N LEU A 63 4.59 14.35 2.05
CA LEU A 63 5.59 13.38 2.52
C LEU A 63 6.78 14.08 3.20
N LEU A 64 7.35 15.11 2.55
CA LEU A 64 8.54 15.80 3.02
C LEU A 64 8.28 16.78 4.18
N GLU A 65 7.01 17.13 4.42
CA GLU A 65 6.60 17.89 5.61
C GLU A 65 6.56 17.02 6.87
N HIS A 66 6.28 15.73 6.73
CA HIS A 66 6.11 14.81 7.86
C HIS A 66 7.35 13.93 8.11
N PHE A 67 8.17 13.69 7.09
CA PHE A 67 9.29 12.75 7.17
C PHE A 67 10.58 13.34 6.61
N ASP A 68 11.70 12.96 7.23
CA ASP A 68 13.01 13.39 6.79
C ASP A 68 13.31 12.84 5.38
N LYS A 69 13.72 13.72 4.47
CA LYS A 69 14.18 13.36 3.12
C LYS A 69 15.38 12.40 3.14
N ASP A 70 16.11 12.37 4.25
CA ASP A 70 17.30 11.57 4.42
C ASP A 70 17.03 10.15 4.97
N ASP A 71 15.80 9.87 5.41
CA ASP A 71 15.34 8.54 5.77
C ASP A 71 15.43 7.57 4.57
N GLU A 72 15.89 6.34 4.82
CA GLU A 72 16.15 5.35 3.78
C GLU A 72 14.88 4.98 2.99
N LYS A 73 13.73 4.85 3.67
CA LYS A 73 12.46 4.55 2.99
C LYS A 73 11.97 5.74 2.19
N VAL A 74 12.08 6.95 2.74
CA VAL A 74 11.68 8.18 2.03
C VAL A 74 12.52 8.37 0.78
N LYS A 75 13.85 8.18 0.85
CA LYS A 75 14.74 8.19 -0.32
C LYS A 75 14.29 7.21 -1.39
N ASN A 76 14.02 5.97 -1.01
CA ASN A 76 13.54 4.95 -1.94
C ASN A 76 12.19 5.33 -2.58
N PHE A 77 11.25 5.91 -1.83
CA PHE A 77 9.98 6.38 -2.41
C PHE A 77 10.18 7.52 -3.40
N LEU A 78 11.07 8.47 -3.11
CA LEU A 78 11.40 9.58 -4.01
C LEU A 78 12.06 9.08 -5.31
N GLU A 79 12.90 8.05 -5.23
CA GLU A 79 13.54 7.43 -6.39
C GLU A 79 12.54 6.65 -7.25
N VAL A 80 11.70 5.83 -6.62
CA VAL A 80 10.67 5.03 -7.32
C VAL A 80 9.52 5.91 -7.83
N GLY A 81 9.28 7.05 -7.21
CA GLY A 81 8.16 7.95 -7.52
C GLY A 81 6.82 7.48 -6.94
N LYS A 82 6.81 6.53 -5.99
CA LYS A 82 5.59 6.04 -5.35
C LYS A 82 5.80 5.74 -3.86
N ILE A 83 4.79 6.08 -3.05
CA ILE A 83 4.76 5.78 -1.61
C ILE A 83 3.92 4.52 -1.38
N SER A 84 4.40 3.62 -0.51
CA SER A 84 3.62 2.45 -0.11
C SER A 84 2.40 2.86 0.75
N ALA A 85 1.19 2.50 0.32
CA ALA A 85 -0.01 2.74 1.13
C ALA A 85 0.05 2.01 2.48
N GLY A 86 0.58 0.78 2.50
CA GLY A 86 0.76 0.03 3.74
C GLY A 86 1.71 0.71 4.72
N TRP A 87 2.74 1.40 4.22
CA TRP A 87 3.65 2.19 5.05
C TRP A 87 2.95 3.44 5.61
N LEU A 88 2.17 4.16 4.79
CA LEU A 88 1.39 5.31 5.27
C LEU A 88 0.39 4.92 6.37
N ILE A 89 -0.30 3.80 6.21
CA ILE A 89 -1.25 3.27 7.21
C ILE A 89 -0.52 2.89 8.51
N GLU A 90 0.69 2.34 8.40
CA GLU A 90 1.55 2.05 9.55
C GLU A 90 2.02 3.33 10.25
N GLN A 91 2.45 4.36 9.51
CA GLN A 91 2.86 5.65 10.09
C GLN A 91 1.67 6.39 10.73
N ALA A 92 0.45 6.18 10.22
CA ALA A 92 -0.77 6.68 10.84
C ALA A 92 -1.17 5.91 12.11
N GLY A 93 -0.43 4.85 12.49
CA GLY A 93 -0.65 4.07 13.71
C GLY A 93 -1.89 3.16 13.65
N LEU A 94 -2.25 2.69 12.45
CA LEU A 94 -3.52 1.98 12.23
C LEU A 94 -3.39 0.45 12.17
N LYS A 95 -2.18 -0.11 12.25
CA LYS A 95 -2.01 -1.58 12.37
C LYS A 95 -2.78 -2.12 13.59
N GLY A 96 -3.48 -3.23 13.40
CA GLY A 96 -4.33 -3.86 14.42
C GLY A 96 -5.67 -3.15 14.66
N LYS A 97 -5.96 -2.04 13.97
CA LYS A 97 -7.24 -1.32 14.12
C LYS A 97 -8.39 -2.18 13.61
N LYS A 98 -9.50 -2.21 14.36
CA LYS A 98 -10.66 -3.08 14.11
C LYS A 98 -11.94 -2.28 13.94
N ARG A 99 -12.82 -2.77 13.06
CA ARG A 99 -14.23 -2.39 12.97
C ARG A 99 -15.06 -3.66 12.76
N GLY A 100 -16.04 -3.89 13.63
CA GLY A 100 -16.83 -5.12 13.62
C GLY A 100 -15.96 -6.38 13.61
N LYS A 101 -16.05 -7.15 12.52
CA LYS A 101 -15.24 -8.37 12.30
C LYS A 101 -14.11 -8.22 11.28
N VAL A 102 -13.74 -6.99 10.91
CA VAL A 102 -12.56 -6.71 10.09
C VAL A 102 -11.46 -6.01 10.90
N GLU A 103 -10.20 -6.30 10.56
CA GLU A 103 -9.02 -5.77 11.24
C GLU A 103 -7.89 -5.46 10.25
N ILE A 104 -7.13 -4.38 10.47
CA ILE A 104 -5.90 -4.11 9.72
C ILE A 104 -4.79 -5.04 10.21
N SER A 105 -4.18 -5.76 9.28
CA SER A 105 -3.10 -6.69 9.58
C SER A 105 -1.90 -6.03 10.23
N ASP A 106 -1.49 -6.53 11.40
CA ASP A 106 -0.24 -6.12 12.06
C ASP A 106 1.00 -6.39 11.21
N LYS A 107 0.92 -7.41 10.34
CA LYS A 107 2.02 -7.77 9.43
C LYS A 107 2.17 -6.78 8.28
N HIS A 108 1.05 -6.25 7.75
CA HIS A 108 1.06 -5.40 6.58
C HIS A 108 -0.14 -4.43 6.58
N GLY A 109 0.13 -3.12 6.71
CA GLY A 109 -0.93 -2.10 6.89
C GLY A 109 -1.95 -2.01 5.75
N ASN A 110 -1.60 -2.43 4.54
CA ASN A 110 -2.54 -2.42 3.40
C ASN A 110 -3.47 -3.66 3.30
N PHE A 111 -3.45 -4.56 4.29
CA PHE A 111 -4.29 -5.75 4.30
C PHE A 111 -5.34 -5.66 5.40
N MET A 112 -6.59 -5.86 5.03
CA MET A 112 -7.69 -6.05 5.97
C MET A 112 -8.02 -7.54 6.09
N LEU A 113 -8.07 -8.02 7.31
CA LEU A 113 -8.29 -9.41 7.68
C LEU A 113 -9.74 -9.60 8.13
N ASN A 114 -10.44 -10.53 7.50
CA ASN A 114 -11.73 -10.99 8.03
C ASN A 114 -11.47 -11.93 9.22
N THR A 115 -11.87 -11.49 10.41
CA THR A 115 -11.74 -12.26 11.67
C THR A 115 -12.88 -13.26 11.88
N GLY A 116 -13.79 -13.39 10.89
CA GLY A 116 -14.92 -14.30 10.88
C GLY A 116 -16.25 -13.55 10.93
N GLY A 117 -17.04 -13.66 9.87
CA GLY A 117 -18.38 -13.05 9.78
C GLY A 117 -18.40 -11.55 9.51
N ALA A 118 -17.33 -10.98 8.94
CA ALA A 118 -17.33 -9.58 8.52
C ALA A 118 -18.38 -9.29 7.45
N THR A 119 -19.07 -8.17 7.65
CA THR A 119 -20.03 -7.61 6.69
C THR A 119 -19.31 -6.65 5.74
N ALA A 120 -19.94 -6.33 4.61
CA ALA A 120 -19.44 -5.30 3.71
C ALA A 120 -19.38 -3.93 4.42
N ASP A 121 -20.34 -3.64 5.29
CA ASP A 121 -20.41 -2.41 6.07
C ASP A 121 -19.21 -2.26 7.02
N ASP A 122 -18.79 -3.36 7.67
CA ASP A 122 -17.59 -3.37 8.51
C ASP A 122 -16.34 -2.98 7.70
N VAL A 123 -16.21 -3.52 6.49
CA VAL A 123 -15.08 -3.25 5.60
C VAL A 123 -15.10 -1.81 5.09
N LEU A 124 -16.25 -1.33 4.61
CA LEU A 124 -16.41 0.05 4.11
C LEU A 124 -16.15 1.07 5.21
N SER A 125 -16.69 0.85 6.40
CA SER A 125 -16.46 1.71 7.56
C SER A 125 -14.98 1.78 7.93
N LEU A 126 -14.27 0.65 7.87
CA LEU A 126 -12.83 0.63 8.13
C LEU A 126 -12.02 1.32 7.03
N ILE A 127 -12.43 1.19 5.76
CA ILE A 127 -11.81 1.90 4.64
C ILE A 127 -11.92 3.41 4.83
N ASP A 128 -13.12 3.91 5.11
CA ASP A 128 -13.37 5.34 5.31
C ASP A 128 -12.56 5.89 6.49
N GLU A 129 -12.53 5.14 7.59
CA GLU A 129 -11.73 5.52 8.76
C GLU A 129 -10.23 5.57 8.46
N VAL A 130 -9.70 4.61 7.69
CA VAL A 130 -8.29 4.62 7.27
C VAL A 130 -7.98 5.82 6.39
N LYS A 131 -8.82 6.11 5.39
CA LYS A 131 -8.66 7.27 4.51
C LYS A 131 -8.65 8.56 5.31
N GLN A 132 -9.61 8.72 6.22
CA GLN A 132 -9.72 9.91 7.07
C GLN A 132 -8.50 10.08 7.97
N GLU A 133 -8.04 9.02 8.63
CA GLU A 133 -6.92 9.07 9.57
C GLU A 133 -5.59 9.35 8.88
N VAL A 134 -5.34 8.71 7.74
CA VAL A 134 -4.12 8.95 6.94
C VAL A 134 -4.11 10.38 6.41
N TYR A 135 -5.25 10.86 5.89
CA TYR A 135 -5.35 12.25 5.44
C TYR A 135 -5.16 13.24 6.59
N THR A 136 -5.81 13.01 7.72
CA THR A 136 -5.73 13.93 8.87
C THR A 136 -4.32 14.01 9.45
N LYS A 137 -3.61 12.88 9.50
CA LYS A 137 -2.27 12.81 10.11
C LYS A 137 -1.13 13.18 9.16
N LEU A 138 -1.27 12.90 7.87
CA LEU A 138 -0.17 12.97 6.91
C LEU A 138 -0.47 13.87 5.70
N GLY A 139 -1.71 14.37 5.56
CA GLY A 139 -2.12 15.20 4.42
C GLY A 139 -2.23 14.46 3.08
N ILE A 140 -2.15 13.12 3.10
CA ILE A 140 -2.12 12.27 1.91
C ILE A 140 -3.45 11.52 1.77
N GLU A 141 -4.06 11.58 0.59
CA GLU A 141 -5.30 10.88 0.26
C GLU A 141 -4.98 9.48 -0.28
N LEU A 142 -5.66 8.45 0.25
CA LEU A 142 -5.57 7.09 -0.26
C LEU A 142 -6.71 6.79 -1.23
N GLU A 143 -6.41 6.07 -2.30
CA GLU A 143 -7.39 5.54 -3.26
C GLU A 143 -7.52 4.03 -3.13
N GLU A 144 -8.75 3.54 -3.15
CA GLU A 144 -9.06 2.11 -3.17
C GLU A 144 -8.55 1.44 -4.45
N GLU A 145 -7.95 0.27 -4.30
CA GLU A 145 -7.59 -0.65 -5.39
C GLU A 145 -8.70 -1.69 -5.62
N VAL A 146 -9.43 -2.05 -4.56
CA VAL A 146 -10.51 -3.02 -4.62
C VAL A 146 -11.76 -2.46 -5.30
N SER A 147 -12.44 -3.30 -6.08
CA SER A 147 -13.74 -2.96 -6.67
C SER A 147 -14.86 -3.34 -5.71
N ILE A 148 -15.79 -2.42 -5.48
CA ILE A 148 -17.04 -2.66 -4.77
C ILE A 148 -18.11 -2.97 -5.83
N LEU A 149 -18.77 -4.13 -5.71
CA LEU A 149 -19.75 -4.65 -6.68
C LEU A 149 -21.18 -4.52 -6.16
#